data_AF-A0A3A0ADZ9-F1
#
_entry.id   AF-A0A3A0ADZ9-F1
#
_cell.length_a   1.000
_cell.length_b   1.000
_cell.length_c   1.000
_cell.angle_alpha   90.00
_cell.angle_beta   90.00
_cell.angle_gamma   90.00
#
_symmetry.space_group_name_H-M   'P 1'
#
loop_
_entity.id
_entity.type
_entity.pdbx_description
1 polymer ?
#
loop_
_entity_poly.entity_id
_entity_poly.type
_entity_poly.pdbx_seq_one_letter_code
_entity_poly.pdbx_strand_id
1 'polypeptide(L)' 'MWLSYDAEADVLYINFRKPSTATDSELTDDDVIIRYDGDEVVGYTVLHASQRQMAS' A
#
# COMPACT_ATOMS: atom_id res chain seq x y z
N MET A 1 4.25 -9.51 7.54
CA MET A 1 4.02 -8.17 6.97
C MET A 1 5.37 -7.49 6.78
N TRP A 2 5.63 -6.91 5.60
CA TRP A 2 6.85 -6.18 5.28
C TRP A 2 6.51 -4.76 4.87
N LEU A 3 7.18 -3.78 5.49
CA LEU A 3 7.00 -2.36 5.19
C LEU A 3 8.25 -1.82 4.52
N SER A 4 8.06 -0.97 3.52
CA SER A 4 9.13 -0.23 2.87
C SER A 4 8.63 1.17 2.58
N TYR A 5 9.38 2.19 3.00
CA TYR A 5 9.06 3.57 2.72
C TYR A 5 10.05 4.12 1.69
N ASP A 6 9.50 4.69 0.62
CA ASP A 6 10.24 5.43 -0.38
C ASP A 6 10.10 6.93 -0.07
N ALA A 7 11.16 7.51 0.45
CA ALA A 7 11.16 8.91 0.87
C ALA A 7 11.17 9.90 -0.30
N GLU A 8 11.65 9.50 -1.48
CA GLU A 8 11.66 10.37 -2.67
C GLU A 8 10.25 10.48 -3.25
N ALA A 9 9.53 9.36 -3.28
CA ALA A 9 8.14 9.32 -3.77
C ALA A 9 7.09 9.70 -2.71
N ASP A 10 7.45 9.77 -1.42
CA ASP A 10 6.52 9.87 -0.28
C ASP A 10 5.47 8.73 -0.28
N VAL A 11 5.95 7.50 -0.48
CA VAL A 11 5.12 6.29 -0.62
C VAL A 11 5.50 5.22 0.40
N LEU A 12 4.50 4.68 1.09
CA LEU A 12 4.66 3.54 1.99
C LEU A 12 4.05 2.27 1.38
N TYR A 13 4.88 1.27 1.16
CA TYR A 13 4.47 -0.06 0.71
C TYR A 13 4.27 -1.00 1.91
N ILE A 14 3.11 -1.63 2.00
CA ILE A 14 2.77 -2.63 3.01
C ILE A 14 2.48 -3.94 2.29
N ASN A 15 3.28 -4.98 2.53
CA ASN A 15 3.12 -6.28 1.88
C ASN A 15 2.74 -7.34 2.92
N PHE A 16 1.71 -8.13 2.66
CA PHE A 16 1.25 -9.20 3.56
C PHE A 16 1.86 -10.56 3.25
N ARG A 17 2.25 -10.79 2.00
CA ARG A 17 2.91 -12.03 1.53
C ARG A 17 4.18 -11.73 0.74
N LYS A 18 5.04 -12.74 0.57
CA LYS A 18 6.21 -12.72 -0.33
C LYS A 18 6.25 -14.02 -1.17
N PRO A 19 6.42 -13.93 -2.50
CA PRO A 19 6.50 -12.71 -3.32
C PRO A 19 5.17 -11.94 -3.31
N SER A 20 5.23 -10.60 -3.32
CA SER A 20 4.05 -9.74 -3.26
C SER A 20 3.52 -9.41 -4.66
N THR A 21 3.41 -10.40 -5.54
CA THR A 21 2.79 -10.21 -6.87
C THR A 21 1.30 -9.89 -6.68
N ALA A 22 0.81 -8.88 -7.39
CA ALA A 22 -0.60 -8.54 -7.46
C ALA A 22 -1.07 -8.75 -8.91
N THR A 23 -2.28 -9.25 -9.08
CA THR A 23 -2.94 -9.39 -10.38
C THR A 23 -3.90 -8.24 -10.65
N ASP A 24 -4.37 -7.54 -9.61
CA ASP A 24 -5.24 -6.37 -9.73
C ASP A 24 -4.95 -5.33 -8.63
N SER A 25 -5.49 -4.11 -8.81
CA SER A 25 -5.39 -3.03 -7.83
C SER A 25 -6.51 -2.00 -7.95
N GLU A 26 -6.88 -1.41 -6.82
CA GLU A 26 -7.90 -0.37 -6.71
C GLU A 26 -7.30 0.86 -6.01
N LEU A 27 -7.41 2.04 -6.63
CA LEU A 27 -7.10 3.31 -5.96
C LEU A 27 -8.36 3.84 -5.28
N THR A 28 -8.24 4.11 -3.99
CA THR A 28 -9.31 4.66 -3.14
C THR A 28 -9.23 6.18 -3.07
N ASP A 29 -10.30 6.82 -2.58
CA ASP A 29 -10.35 8.28 -2.34
C ASP A 29 -9.39 8.75 -1.22
N ASP A 30 -8.87 7.82 -0.42
CA ASP A 30 -7.92 8.08 0.67
C ASP A 30 -6.46 7.94 0.24
N ASP A 31 -6.15 8.01 -1.07
CA ASP A 31 -4.79 7.84 -1.60
C ASP A 31 -4.13 6.51 -1.20
N VAL A 32 -4.94 5.48 -0.95
CA VAL A 32 -4.49 4.09 -0.75
C VAL A 32 -4.77 3.30 -2.02
N ILE A 33 -3.74 2.63 -2.55
CA ILE A 33 -3.90 1.59 -3.54
C ILE A 33 -3.98 0.24 -2.82
N ILE A 34 -5.12 -0.44 -2.94
CA ILE A 34 -5.30 -1.81 -2.48
C ILE A 34 -4.78 -2.73 -3.58
N ARG A 35 -3.96 -3.72 -3.21
CA ARG A 35 -3.35 -4.67 -4.15
C ARG A 35 -3.93 -6.05 -3.91
N TYR A 36 -4.40 -6.68 -4.97
CA TYR A 36 -5.07 -7.98 -4.92
C TYR A 36 -4.31 -9.06 -5.69
N ASP A 37 -4.45 -10.31 -5.27
CA ASP A 37 -4.23 -11.47 -6.10
C ASP A 37 -5.48 -12.35 -6.14
N GLY A 38 -6.21 -12.29 -7.25
CA GLY A 38 -7.60 -12.75 -7.28
C GLY A 38 -8.42 -11.95 -6.27
N ASP A 39 -9.10 -12.65 -5.36
CA ASP A 39 -9.93 -12.03 -4.32
C ASP A 39 -9.16 -11.76 -3.00
N GLU A 40 -7.86 -12.07 -2.94
CA GLU A 40 -7.04 -11.90 -1.73
C GLU A 40 -6.35 -10.53 -1.73
N VAL A 41 -6.44 -9.78 -0.62
CA VAL A 41 -5.63 -8.56 -0.43
C VAL A 41 -4.20 -8.95 -0.07
N VAL A 42 -3.24 -8.55 -0.91
CA VAL A 42 -1.82 -8.93 -0.77
C VAL A 42 -0.94 -7.79 -0.27
N GLY A 43 -1.46 -6.56 -0.28
CA GLY A 43 -0.77 -5.40 0.26
C GLY A 43 -1.47 -4.07 -0.02
N TYR A 44 -0.86 -3.00 0.46
CA TYR A 44 -1.26 -1.63 0.24
C TYR A 44 -0.07 -0.81 -0.26
N THR A 45 -0.36 0.16 -1.12
CA THR A 45 0.55 1.27 -1.41
C THR A 45 -0.12 2.55 -0.94
N VAL A 46 0.46 3.18 0.06
CA VAL A 46 -0.03 4.41 0.66
C VAL A 46 0.73 5.58 0.05
N LEU A 47 0.04 6.41 -0.72
CA LEU A 47 0.60 7.64 -1.27
C LEU A 47 0.51 8.76 -0.22
N HIS A 48 1.35 9.80 -0.39
CA HIS A 48 1.45 10.94 0.51
C HIS A 48 1.61 10.52 1.98
N ALA A 49 2.41 9.48 2.21
CA ALA A 49 2.43 8.76 3.48
C ALA A 49 2.83 9.68 4.65
N SER A 50 3.74 10.62 4.42
CA SER A 50 4.18 11.61 5.41
C SER A 50 3.08 12.59 5.85
N GLN A 51 2.05 12.78 5.02
CA GLN A 51 0.96 13.72 5.28
C GLN A 51 -0.19 13.10 6.06
N ARG A 52 -0.19 11.77 6.22
CA ARG A 52 -1.22 11.09 6.99
C ARG A 52 -1.01 11.39 8.47
N GLN A 53 -1.91 12.17 9.03
CA GLN A 53 -1.99 12.34 10.48
C GLN A 53 -2.39 11.00 11.10
N MET A 54 -1.60 10.55 12.09
CA MET A 54 -2.10 9.52 13.00
C MET A 54 -3.28 10.14 13.73
N ALA A 55 -4.49 9.65 13.48
CA ALA A 55 -5.65 9.99 14.29
C ALA A 55 -5.25 9.75 15.76
N SER A 56 -5.26 10.84 16.53
CA SER A 56 -4.87 10.88 17.94
C SER A 56 -5.95 10.26 18.82
#